data_AF-A0A3M9YGZ4-F1
#
_entry.id   AF-A0A3M9YGZ4-F1
#
_cell.length_a   1.000
_cell.length_b   1.000
_cell.length_c   1.000
_cell.angle_alpha   90.00
_cell.angle_beta   90.00
_cell.angle_gamma   90.00
#
_symmetry.space_group_name_H-M   'P 1'
#
loop_
_entity.id
_entity.type
_entity.pdbx_description
1 polymer ?
#
loop_
_entity_poly.entity_id
_entity_poly.type
_entity_poly.pdbx_seq_one_letter_code
_entity_poly.pdbx_strand_id
1 'polypeptide(L)'
;MVYHKDSAGTHCFRFANDADIGGVENFSGSFYKSPLVGWLSWPNEGLRQTMLGAFSGGVGPKLDDEFAGKLGEAAGDAVPEFDPNVDE
;
A
#
# COMPACT_ATOMS: atom_id res chain seq x y z
N MET A 1 9.51 -3.10 5.47
CA MET A 1 8.30 -2.33 5.79
C MET A 1 7.64 -2.99 6.98
N VAL A 2 7.15 -2.22 7.95
CA VAL A 2 6.34 -2.74 9.05
C VAL A 2 4.96 -2.10 9.00
N TYR A 3 3.92 -2.90 9.27
CA TYR A 3 2.59 -2.41 9.55
C TYR A 3 2.46 -2.33 11.07
N HIS A 4 2.33 -1.13 11.61
CA HIS A 4 2.26 -0.94 13.05
C HIS A 4 1.06 -0.09 13.42
N LYS A 5 0.62 -0.25 14.67
CA LYS A 5 -0.36 0.65 15.26
C LYS A 5 0.28 2.02 15.43
N ASP A 6 -0.33 3.03 14.83
CA ASP A 6 0.02 4.41 15.04
C ASP A 6 -0.85 4.98 16.16
N SER A 7 -0.20 5.32 17.26
CA SER A 7 -0.81 5.93 18.44
C SER A 7 -2.06 5.15 18.92
N ALA A 8 -3.17 5.84 19.18
CA ALA A 8 -4.31 5.26 19.87
C ALA A 8 -5.26 4.43 18.98
N GLY A 9 -5.24 4.53 17.64
CA GLY A 9 -6.37 4.00 16.85
C GLY A 9 -6.16 3.62 15.39
N THR A 10 -5.12 4.10 14.71
CA THR A 10 -4.89 3.79 13.29
C THR A 10 -3.69 2.89 13.12
N HIS A 11 -3.47 2.38 11.92
CA HIS A 11 -2.23 1.71 11.57
C HIS A 11 -1.61 2.40 10.36
N CYS A 12 -0.29 2.39 10.28
CA CYS A 12 0.43 2.89 9.12
C CYS A 12 1.64 2.01 8.80
N PHE A 13 2.16 2.23 7.60
CA PHE A 13 3.40 1.62 7.16
C PHE A 13 4.57 2.55 7.42
N ARG A 14 5.69 2.00 7.88
CA ARG A 14 6.98 2.71 7.96
C ARG A 14 8.15 1.78 7.66
N PHE A 15 9.31 2.37 7.43
CA PHE A 15 10.56 1.62 7.39
C PHE A 15 10.81 0.92 8.74
N ALA A 16 11.33 -0.30 8.66
CA ALA A 16 11.71 -1.08 9.83
C ALA A 16 12.94 -0.46 10.49
N ASN A 17 13.06 -0.59 11.81
CA ASN A 17 14.26 -0.28 12.58
C ASN A 17 14.85 -1.56 13.19
N ASP A 18 15.97 -1.43 13.92
CA ASP A 18 16.67 -2.57 14.52
C ASP A 18 15.80 -3.38 15.50
N ALA A 19 14.87 -2.73 16.21
CA ALA A 19 13.97 -3.42 17.13
C ALA A 19 12.96 -4.30 16.35
N ASP A 20 12.42 -3.79 15.24
CA ASP A 20 11.53 -4.57 14.37
C ASP A 20 12.26 -5.77 13.74
N ILE A 21 13.53 -5.60 13.40
CA ILE A 21 14.35 -6.67 12.79
C ILE A 21 14.70 -7.75 13.81
N GLY A 22 15.08 -7.34 15.03
CA GLY A 22 15.44 -8.26 16.11
C GLY A 22 14.26 -8.94 16.80
N GLY A 23 13.04 -8.42 16.62
CA GLY A 23 11.83 -8.89 17.30
C GLY A 23 10.59 -8.84 16.43
N VAL A 24 10.56 -9.63 15.35
CA VAL A 24 9.41 -9.69 14.45
C VAL A 24 8.19 -10.26 15.19
N GLU A 25 7.13 -9.47 15.33
CA GLU A 25 5.94 -9.81 16.13
C GLU A 25 4.88 -10.64 15.40
N ASN A 26 5.00 -10.81 14.09
CA ASN A 26 4.02 -11.58 13.33
C ASN A 26 4.10 -13.08 13.66
N PHE A 27 3.03 -13.81 13.32
CA PHE A 27 2.92 -15.25 13.60
C PHE A 27 4.10 -16.08 13.07
N SER A 28 4.71 -15.68 11.95
CA SER A 28 5.83 -16.39 11.34
C SER A 28 7.20 -16.03 11.93
N GLY A 29 7.29 -15.07 12.85
CA GLY A 29 8.55 -14.61 13.45
C GLY A 29 9.59 -14.14 12.43
N SER A 30 9.15 -13.68 11.25
CA SER A 30 10.04 -13.40 10.11
C SER A 30 9.41 -12.38 9.16
N PHE A 31 10.25 -11.64 8.41
CA PHE A 31 9.77 -10.80 7.32
C PHE A 31 9.11 -11.67 6.26
N TYR A 32 7.89 -11.31 5.88
CA TYR A 32 7.08 -12.06 4.93
C TYR A 32 6.86 -11.26 3.65
N LYS A 33 6.91 -11.97 2.52
CA LYS A 33 6.53 -11.44 1.21
C LYS A 33 5.38 -12.29 0.67
N SER A 34 4.19 -11.71 0.63
CA SER A 34 3.03 -12.35 0.03
C SER A 34 3.23 -12.58 -1.48
N PRO A 35 2.60 -13.61 -2.06
CA PRO A 35 2.37 -13.66 -3.51
C PRO A 35 1.67 -12.38 -3.96
N LEU A 36 2.07 -11.85 -5.12
CA LEU A 36 1.55 -10.59 -5.66
C LEU A 36 0.73 -10.86 -6.92
N VAL A 37 -0.35 -10.10 -7.08
CA VAL A 37 -1.16 -10.03 -8.30
C VAL A 37 -1.03 -8.62 -8.85
N GLY A 38 -0.41 -8.49 -10.02
CA GLY A 38 -0.27 -7.19 -10.69
C GLY A 38 -1.62 -6.67 -11.19
N TRP A 39 -1.76 -5.34 -11.31
CA TRP A 39 -3.01 -4.69 -11.77
C TRP A 39 -3.52 -5.23 -13.11
N LEU A 40 -2.61 -5.45 -14.07
CA LEU A 40 -2.89 -6.01 -15.39
C LEU A 40 -2.90 -7.55 -15.42
N SER A 41 -2.64 -8.21 -14.29
CA SER A 41 -2.58 -9.66 -14.16
C SER A 41 -3.68 -10.23 -13.27
N TRP A 42 -4.69 -9.43 -12.96
CA TRP A 42 -5.89 -9.91 -12.26
C TRP A 42 -6.58 -11.00 -13.10
N PRO A 43 -7.01 -12.12 -12.49
CA PRO A 43 -7.68 -13.19 -13.23
C PRO A 43 -8.95 -12.75 -13.95
N ASN A 44 -9.65 -11.76 -13.39
CA ASN A 44 -10.87 -11.18 -13.92
C ASN A 44 -11.03 -9.75 -13.36
N GLU A 45 -11.39 -8.80 -14.21
CA GLU A 45 -11.67 -7.41 -13.81
C GLU A 45 -12.81 -7.30 -12.78
N GLY A 46 -13.88 -8.10 -12.91
CA GLY A 46 -14.98 -8.14 -11.95
C GLY A 46 -14.53 -8.57 -10.54
N LEU A 47 -13.49 -9.43 -10.43
CA LEU A 47 -12.90 -9.77 -9.13
C LEU A 47 -12.14 -8.59 -8.53
N ARG A 48 -11.40 -7.84 -9.36
CA ARG A 48 -10.70 -6.62 -8.94
C ARG A 48 -11.69 -5.57 -8.43
N GLN A 49 -12.78 -5.34 -9.18
CA GLN A 49 -13.84 -4.41 -8.81
C GLN A 49 -14.56 -4.85 -7.53
N THR A 50 -14.85 -6.14 -7.38
CA THR A 50 -15.44 -6.69 -6.14
C THR A 50 -14.53 -6.46 -4.94
N MET A 51 -13.22 -6.69 -5.09
CA MET A 51 -12.24 -6.46 -4.03
C MET A 51 -12.17 -4.99 -3.64
N LEU A 52 -12.08 -4.08 -4.62
CA LEU A 52 -12.03 -2.63 -4.36
C LEU A 52 -13.34 -2.12 -3.73
N GLY A 53 -14.50 -2.56 -4.22
CA GLY A 53 -15.82 -2.16 -3.72
C GLY A 53 -16.16 -2.71 -2.32
N ALA A 54 -15.39 -3.66 -1.80
CA ALA A 54 -15.56 -4.16 -0.43
C ALA A 54 -15.07 -3.15 0.63
N PHE A 55 -14.28 -2.16 0.22
CA PHE A 55 -13.74 -1.11 1.06
C PHE A 55 -14.67 0.11 1.09
N SER A 56 -14.75 0.79 2.24
CA SER A 56 -15.59 1.98 2.40
C SER A 56 -15.05 2.89 3.50
N GLY A 57 -15.57 4.11 3.61
CA GLY A 57 -15.15 5.06 4.65
C GLY A 57 -13.70 5.55 4.50
N GLY A 58 -13.16 5.53 3.29
CA GLY A 58 -11.77 5.94 3.00
C GLY A 58 -10.69 4.91 3.37
N VAL A 59 -11.09 3.76 3.91
CA VAL A 59 -10.19 2.66 4.30
C VAL A 59 -10.13 1.64 3.17
N GLY A 60 -9.04 1.63 2.40
CA GLY A 60 -8.85 0.69 1.29
C GLY A 60 -7.53 0.92 0.54
N PRO A 61 -7.14 0.01 -0.36
CA PRO A 61 -6.01 0.20 -1.25
C PRO A 61 -6.29 1.35 -2.23
N LYS A 62 -5.35 2.29 -2.34
CA LYS A 62 -5.47 3.50 -3.16
C LYS A 62 -5.07 3.26 -4.61
N LEU A 63 -5.75 2.30 -5.23
CA LEU A 63 -5.47 1.79 -6.58
C LEU A 63 -6.63 2.07 -7.56
N ASP A 64 -7.63 2.81 -7.12
CA ASP A 64 -8.82 3.23 -7.85
C ASP A 64 -8.65 4.67 -8.37
N ASP A 65 -9.71 5.48 -8.33
CA ASP A 65 -9.69 6.89 -8.74
C ASP A 65 -8.78 7.76 -7.84
N GLU A 66 -8.37 7.26 -6.67
CA GLU A 66 -7.39 7.91 -5.80
C GLU A 66 -5.93 7.72 -6.26
N PHE A 67 -5.64 6.78 -7.18
CA PHE A 67 -4.27 6.34 -7.47
C PHE A 67 -3.33 7.47 -7.89
N ALA A 68 -3.71 8.28 -8.88
CA ALA A 68 -2.85 9.36 -9.37
C ALA A 68 -2.56 10.40 -8.28
N GLY A 69 -3.57 10.78 -7.50
CA GLY A 69 -3.39 11.69 -6.37
C GLY A 69 -2.43 11.15 -5.32
N LYS A 70 -2.58 9.86 -4.95
CA LYS A 70 -1.70 9.21 -3.97
C LYS A 70 -0.29 8.98 -4.48
N LEU A 71 -0.13 8.77 -5.78
CA LEU A 71 1.17 8.65 -6.40
C LEU A 71 1.93 9.99 -6.36
N GLY A 72 1.24 11.11 -6.63
CA GLY A 72 1.80 12.46 -6.45
C GLY A 72 2.18 12.76 -5.00
N GLU A 73 1.30 12.45 -4.04
CA GLU A 73 1.61 12.59 -2.60
C GLU A 73 2.84 11.77 -2.19
N ALA A 74 2.97 10.54 -2.71
CA ALA A 74 4.10 9.66 -2.39
C ALA A 74 5.42 10.12 -3.02
N ALA A 75 5.37 10.70 -4.22
CA ALA A 75 6.55 11.29 -4.86
C ALA A 75 7.02 12.56 -4.12
N GLY A 76 6.08 13.41 -3.71
CA GLY A 76 6.38 14.71 -3.12
C GLY A 76 7.33 15.53 -4.01
N ASP A 77 8.29 16.22 -3.40
CA ASP A 77 9.30 16.99 -4.13
C ASP A 77 10.52 16.15 -4.55
N ALA A 78 10.52 14.85 -4.27
CA ALA A 78 11.69 13.99 -4.49
C ALA A 78 11.89 13.61 -5.97
N VAL A 79 10.88 13.80 -6.81
CA VAL A 79 10.91 13.48 -8.25
C VAL A 79 10.46 14.71 -9.05
N PRO A 80 11.38 15.64 -9.36
CA PRO A 80 11.05 16.82 -10.14
C PRO A 80 10.44 16.46 -11.50
N GLU A 81 9.48 17.26 -11.96
CA GLU A 81 8.81 17.11 -13.28
C GLU A 81 7.92 15.86 -13.42
N PHE A 82 7.75 15.06 -12.38
CA PHE A 82 6.84 13.92 -12.39
C PHE A 82 5.36 14.36 -12.36
N ASP A 83 4.58 13.94 -13.37
CA ASP A 83 3.12 14.08 -13.40
C ASP A 83 2.45 12.69 -13.27
N PRO A 84 1.73 12.40 -12.17
CA PRO A 84 1.10 11.10 -11.96
C PRO A 84 -0.10 10.81 -12.88
N ASN A 85 -0.51 11.75 -13.74
CA ASN A 85 -1.62 11.58 -14.68
C ASN A 85 -1.16 11.29 -16.12
N VAL A 86 0.15 11.27 -16.37
CA VAL A 86 0.71 11.04 -17.70
C VAL A 86 1.59 9.79 -17.66
N ASP A 87 1.40 8.91 -18.64
CA ASP A 87 2.25 7.74 -18.87
C ASP A 87 3.17 8.11 -20.05
N GLU A 88 4.40 8.54 -19.75
CA GLU A 88 5.44 8.93 -20.72
C GLU A 88 6.49 7.83 -20.93
#